data_AF-A0A402BW62-F1
#
_entry.id   AF-A0A402BW62-F1
#
_cell.length_a   1.000
_cell.length_b   1.000
_cell.length_c   1.000
_cell.angle_alpha   90.00
_cell.angle_beta   90.00
_cell.angle_gamma   90.00
#
_symmetry.space_group_name_H-M   'P 1'
#
loop_
_entity.id
_entity.type
_entity.pdbx_description
1 polymer ?
#
loop_
_entity_poly.entity_id
_entity_poly.type
_entity_poly.pdbx_seq_one_letter_code
_entity_poly.pdbx_strand_id
1 'polypeptide(L)' 'MDRYTKIAAVDSVFEAQLLGDILTDRGIPHLMKSYYDSAYDGIFQGQKGWGAVFAPVENGAEIIEILGELRGKTQDQ' A
#
# COMPACT_ATOMS: atom_id res chain seq x y z
N MET A 1 10.96 18.44 8.06
CA MET A 1 10.16 18.44 6.81
C MET A 1 10.01 17.00 6.39
N ASP A 2 8.93 16.36 6.84
CA ASP A 2 8.66 14.95 6.58
C ASP A 2 8.29 14.76 5.12
N ARG A 3 9.27 14.33 4.32
CA ARG A 3 9.03 13.94 2.93
C ARG A 3 8.51 12.52 2.92
N TYR A 4 7.20 12.39 2.71
CA TYR A 4 6.58 11.12 2.36
C TYR A 4 7.13 10.67 1.01
N THR A 5 7.84 9.55 1.01
CA THR A 5 8.35 8.92 -0.21
C THR A 5 7.59 7.64 -0.49
N LYS A 6 7.54 7.24 -1.77
CA LYS A 6 6.91 5.98 -2.17
C LYS A 6 7.69 4.82 -1.57
N ILE A 7 7.07 4.09 -0.64
CA ILE A 7 7.69 2.91 -0.01
C ILE A 7 7.43 1.68 -0.87
N ALA A 8 6.17 1.42 -1.20
CA ALA A 8 5.78 0.26 -1.99
C ALA A 8 4.54 0.54 -2.83
N ALA A 9 4.37 -0.22 -3.91
CA ALA A 9 3.13 -0.25 -4.69
C ALA A 9 2.24 -1.38 -4.19
N VAL A 10 0.94 -1.12 -4.09
CA VAL A 10 -0.11 -2.08 -3.71
C VAL A 10 -0.91 -2.41 -4.96
N ASP A 11 -1.13 -3.70 -5.20
CA ASP A 11 -1.80 -4.16 -6.42
C ASP A 11 -3.31 -4.23 -6.24
N SER A 12 -3.76 -4.49 -5.00
CA SER A 12 -5.15 -4.53 -4.63
C SER A 12 -5.52 -3.55 -3.51
N VAL A 13 -6.78 -3.11 -3.51
CA VAL A 13 -7.38 -2.36 -2.40
C VAL A 13 -7.32 -3.14 -1.10
N PHE A 14 -7.34 -4.47 -1.15
CA PHE A 14 -7.27 -5.32 0.04
C PHE A 14 -5.89 -5.23 0.72
N GLU A 15 -4.80 -5.33 -0.04
CA GLU A 15 -3.44 -5.12 0.49
C GLU A 15 -3.29 -3.72 1.08
N ALA A 16 -3.84 -2.72 0.39
CA ALA A 16 -3.83 -1.34 0.83
C ALA A 16 -4.57 -1.18 2.18
N GLN A 17 -5.82 -1.61 2.26
CA GLN A 17 -6.61 -1.49 3.49
C GLN A 17 -5.94 -2.22 4.65
N LEU A 18 -5.50 -3.46 4.45
CA LEU A 18 -4.89 -4.27 5.50
C LEU A 18 -3.58 -3.67 6.00
N LEU A 19 -2.71 -3.22 5.09
CA LEU A 19 -1.49 -2.52 5.45
C LEU A 19 -1.80 -1.22 6.20
N GLY A 20 -2.79 -0.44 5.74
CA GLY A 20 -3.20 0.81 6.39
C GLY A 20 -3.70 0.61 7.81
N ASP A 21 -4.52 -0.42 8.03
CA ASP A 21 -5.00 -0.81 9.37
C ASP A 21 -3.84 -1.16 10.31
N ILE A 22 -2.89 -2.00 9.88
CA ILE A 22 -1.73 -2.40 10.69
C ILE A 22 -0.85 -1.18 11.04
N LEU A 23 -0.61 -0.29 10.07
CA LEU A 23 0.18 0.91 10.29
C LEU A 23 -0.54 1.90 11.22
N THR A 24 -1.86 2.02 11.09
CA THR A 24 -2.69 2.85 11.98
C THR A 24 -2.63 2.33 13.42
N ASP A 25 -2.79 1.02 13.61
CA ASP A 25 -2.73 0.37 14.92
C ASP A 25 -1.37 0.59 15.61
N ARG A 26 -0.28 0.53 14.84
CA ARG A 26 1.08 0.84 15.33
C ARG A 26 1.35 2.33 15.51
N GLY A 27 0.44 3.23 15.11
CA GLY A 27 0.63 4.68 15.17
C GLY A 27 1.62 5.22 14.12
N ILE A 28 1.83 4.51 13.03
CA ILE A 28 2.78 4.86 11.97
C ILE A 28 2.12 5.80 10.96
N PRO A 29 2.66 7.02 10.75
CA PRO A 29 2.15 7.94 9.76
C PRO A 29 2.40 7.40 8.34
N HIS A 30 1.32 7.14 7.62
CA HIS A 30 1.33 6.59 6.27
C HIS A 30 0.29 7.31 5.40
N LEU A 31 0.48 7.28 4.09
CA LEU A 31 -0.37 7.92 3.11
C LEU A 31 -0.59 6.98 1.94
N MET A 32 -1.84 6.58 1.72
CA MET A 32 -2.22 5.75 0.59
C MET A 32 -2.67 6.61 -0.57
N LYS A 33 -2.08 6.38 -1.73
CA LYS A 33 -2.46 7.04 -2.97
C LYS A 33 -2.87 6.00 -3.98
N SER A 34 -4.16 5.93 -4.26
CA SER A 34 -4.70 5.12 -5.36
C SER A 34 -4.40 5.80 -6.69
N TYR A 35 -4.07 5.02 -7.72
CA TYR A 35 -3.96 5.54 -9.09
C TYR A 35 -5.34 5.68 -9.76
N TYR A 36 -6.37 5.06 -9.17
CA TYR A 36 -7.73 4.97 -9.70
C TYR A 36 -8.62 6.18 -9.43
N ASP A 37 -8.24 7.10 -8.53
CA ASP A 37 -9.08 8.23 -8.11
C ASP A 37 -9.42 9.23 -9.24
N SER A 38 -8.84 9.09 -10.44
CA SER A 38 -9.06 10.03 -11.54
C SER A 38 -9.65 9.46 -12.84
N ALA A 39 -9.92 8.16 -12.99
CA ALA A 39 -10.29 7.67 -14.31
C ALA A 39 -11.00 6.30 -14.36
N TYR A 40 -12.26 6.36 -14.81
CA TYR A 40 -12.97 5.35 -15.59
C TYR A 40 -13.73 4.22 -14.88
N ASP A 41 -15.03 4.51 -14.74
CA ASP A 41 -16.16 3.63 -15.02
C ASP A 41 -15.85 2.54 -16.07
N GLY A 42 -15.71 1.29 -15.61
CA GLY A 42 -16.31 0.14 -16.29
C GLY A 42 -15.44 -0.78 -17.16
N ILE A 43 -14.24 -0.44 -17.66
CA ILE A 43 -13.63 -1.27 -18.72
C ILE A 43 -12.11 -1.36 -18.60
N PHE A 44 -11.61 -2.54 -18.20
CA PHE A 44 -10.23 -3.03 -18.38
C PHE A 44 -9.08 -2.22 -17.76
N GLN A 45 -8.58 -2.62 -16.58
CA GLN A 45 -7.27 -2.18 -16.06
C GLN A 45 -6.53 -3.29 -15.28
N GLY A 46 -6.37 -4.46 -15.87
CA GLY A 46 -5.71 -5.62 -15.23
C GLY A 46 -4.17 -5.63 -15.23
N GLN A 47 -3.47 -4.48 -15.25
CA GLN A 47 -1.99 -4.48 -15.31
C GLN A 47 -1.26 -3.39 -14.52
N LYS A 48 -1.95 -2.43 -13.92
CA LYS A 48 -1.33 -1.41 -13.06
C LYS A 48 -2.06 -1.47 -11.74
N GLY A 49 -1.41 -2.01 -10.71
CA GLY A 49 -1.95 -2.16 -9.37
C GLY A 49 -2.73 -0.97 -8.82
N TRP A 50 -3.56 -1.20 -7.80
CA TRP A 50 -4.48 -0.24 -7.21
C TRP A 50 -3.84 1.11 -6.80
N GLY A 51 -2.64 1.09 -6.24
CA GLY A 51 -2.03 2.29 -5.66
C GLY A 51 -0.59 2.16 -5.17
N ALA A 52 -0.18 3.08 -4.32
CA ALA A 52 1.07 3.03 -3.59
C ALA A 52 0.94 3.62 -2.19
N VAL A 53 1.74 3.07 -1.27
CA VAL A 53 1.89 3.57 0.10
C VAL A 53 3.10 4.49 0.18
N PHE A 54 2.91 5.62 0.84
CA PHE A 54 3.90 6.65 1.06
C PHE A 54 4.08 6.84 2.56
N ALA A 55 5.32 6.91 3.02
CA ALA A 55 5.64 7.11 4.42
C ALA A 55 7.00 7.79 4.56
N PRO A 56 7.36 8.26 5.77
CA PRO A 56 8.73 8.65 6.07
C PRO A 56 9.67 7.47 5.83
N VAL A 57 10.89 7.74 5.34
CA VAL A 57 11.91 6.72 5.10
C VAL A 57 12.23 5.90 6.36
N GLU A 58 12.09 6.51 7.53
CA GLU A 58 12.28 5.90 8.84
C GLU A 58 11.33 4.71 9.08
N ASN A 59 10.09 4.82 8.60
CA ASN A 59 9.07 3.77 8.72
C ASN A 59 9.03 2.84 7.50
N GLY A 60 9.83 3.13 6.47
CA GLY A 60 9.81 2.39 5.21
C GLY A 60 10.18 0.92 5.37
N ALA A 61 11.14 0.61 6.25
CA ALA A 61 11.56 -0.77 6.52
C ALA A 61 10.41 -1.61 7.10
N GLU A 62 9.71 -1.06 8.10
CA GLU A 62 8.59 -1.74 8.75
C GLU A 62 7.42 -1.97 7.79
N ILE A 63 7.12 -0.99 6.94
CA ILE A 63 6.09 -1.12 5.90
C ILE A 63 6.44 -2.21 4.90
N ILE A 64 7.70 -2.31 4.46
CA ILE A 64 8.15 -3.33 3.51
C ILE A 64 8.04 -4.72 4.14
N GLU A 65 8.42 -4.86 5.42
CA GLU A 65 8.33 -6.11 6.15
C GLU A 65 6.87 -6.58 6.26
N ILE A 66 5.98 -5.71 6.75
CA ILE A 66 4.54 -6.02 6.86
C ILE A 66 3.96 -6.39 5.49
N LEU A 67 4.24 -5.59 4.45
CA LEU A 67 3.74 -5.87 3.11
C LEU A 67 4.28 -7.20 2.57
N GLY A 68 5.53 -7.54 2.87
CA GLY A 68 6.13 -8.83 2.55
C GLY A 68 5.39 -9.99 3.20
N GLU A 69 5.03 -9.86 4.48
CA GLU A 69 4.22 -10.85 5.19
C GLU A 69 2.81 -10.99 4.58
N LEU A 70 2.17 -9.88 4.22
CA LEU A 70 0.86 -9.88 3.58
C LEU A 70 0.88 -10.62 2.23
N ARG A 71 1.92 -10.42 1.44
CA ARG A 71 2.10 -11.11 0.14
C ARG A 71 2.47 -12.58 0.30
N GLY A 72 3.34 -12.89 1.26
CA GLY A 72 3.74 -14.27 1.56
C GLY A 72 2.57 -15.13 2.02
N LYS A 73 1.62 -14.57 2.78
CA LYS A 73 0.41 -15.27 3.22
C LYS A 73 -0.58 -15.56 2.09
N THR A 74 -0.49 -14.87 0.96
CA THR A 74 -1.45 -15.05 -0.16
C THR A 74 -1.14 -16.29 -1.01
N GLN A 75 0.03 -16.93 -0.85
CA GLN A 75 0.44 -18.11 -1.63
C GLN A 75 0.16 -19.46 -0.93
N ASP A 76 -0.25 -19.44 0.34
CA ASP A 76 -0.65 -20.62 1.09
C ASP A 76 -2.17 -20.56 1.30
N GLN A 77 -2.95 -21.19 0.42
CA GLN A 77 -4.26 -21.85 0.61
C GLN A 77 -4.88 -22.26 -0.73
#